data_AF-A0A2V6LPR2-F1
#
_entry.id   AF-A0A2V6LPR2-F1
#
_cell.length_a   1.000
_cell.length_b   1.000
_cell.length_c   1.000
_cell.angle_alpha   90.00
_cell.angle_beta   90.00
_cell.angle_gamma   90.00
#
_symmetry.space_group_name_H-M   'P 1'
#
loop_
_entity.id
_entity.type
_entity.pdbx_description
1 polymer ?
#
loop_
_entity_poly.entity_id
_entity_poly.type
_entity_poly.pdbx_seq_one_letter_code
_entity_poly.pdbx_strand_id
1 'polypeptide(L)'
;MEDRRWKMKVEINLMGDEKYQKLAAHLTKVHNLTIAYRVLSWDQQVNMPPAGDAARAAQMATVWRLRHELFTSDTTARRLEEAAHEIEGAPFDSDEASLIRVARREYNAAVKQPAEFVGRFTQAKGLATAVWAKARANNDFKAFQPTLEEL
;
A
#
# COMPACT_ATOMS: atom_id res chain seq x y z
N MET A 1 -17.29 -28.66 36.82
CA MET A 1 -17.52 -27.24 36.52
C MET A 1 -16.33 -26.76 35.72
N GLU A 2 -16.48 -26.67 34.39
CA GLU A 2 -15.40 -26.30 33.48
C GLU A 2 -14.94 -24.86 33.70
N ASP A 3 -13.63 -24.69 33.72
CA ASP A 3 -12.93 -23.43 33.87
C ASP A 3 -13.22 -22.52 32.67
N ARG A 4 -14.28 -21.72 32.77
CA ARG A 4 -14.67 -20.70 31.78
C ARG A 4 -13.69 -19.52 31.72
N ARG A 5 -12.65 -19.49 32.56
CA ARG A 5 -11.72 -18.36 32.70
C ARG A 5 -10.84 -18.18 31.45
N TRP A 6 -10.60 -19.24 30.66
CA TRP A 6 -9.90 -19.13 29.37
C TRP A 6 -10.78 -18.56 28.25
N LYS A 7 -12.06 -18.98 28.15
CA LYS A 7 -13.02 -18.37 27.23
C LYS A 7 -13.23 -16.89 27.56
N MET A 8 -13.30 -16.56 28.85
CA MET A 8 -13.40 -15.18 29.31
C MET A 8 -12.15 -14.36 29.00
N LYS A 9 -10.92 -14.91 29.14
CA LYS A 9 -9.70 -14.20 28.72
C LYS A 9 -9.65 -13.95 27.22
N VAL A 10 -10.07 -14.92 26.41
CA VAL A 10 -10.12 -14.76 24.94
C VAL A 10 -11.22 -13.78 24.54
N GLU A 11 -12.41 -13.85 25.14
CA GLU A 11 -13.52 -12.90 24.89
C GLU A 11 -13.24 -11.49 25.40
N ILE A 12 -12.57 -11.33 26.55
CA ILE A 12 -12.14 -10.03 27.09
C ILE A 12 -11.07 -9.41 26.18
N ASN A 13 -10.14 -10.20 25.63
CA ASN A 13 -9.14 -9.71 24.69
C ASN A 13 -9.75 -9.34 23.32
N LEU A 14 -10.80 -10.06 22.89
CA LEU A 14 -11.53 -9.73 21.66
C LEU A 14 -12.44 -8.49 21.78
N MET A 15 -12.83 -8.11 23.00
CA MET A 15 -13.59 -6.88 23.27
C MET A 15 -12.70 -5.65 23.55
N GLY A 16 -11.41 -5.85 23.88
CA GLY A 16 -10.47 -4.78 24.24
C GLY A 16 -9.81 -4.07 23.05
N ASP A 17 -9.75 -4.71 21.88
CA ASP A 17 -8.98 -4.24 20.72
C ASP A 17 -9.86 -3.85 19.52
N GLU A 18 -11.10 -3.40 19.76
CA GLU A 18 -12.07 -3.14 18.69
C GLU A 18 -11.57 -2.07 17.69
N LYS A 19 -10.90 -1.01 18.18
CA LYS A 19 -10.33 0.06 17.35
C LYS A 19 -9.12 -0.44 16.59
N TYR A 20 -8.25 -1.21 17.23
CA TYR A 20 -7.12 -1.86 16.58
C TYR A 20 -7.58 -2.80 15.46
N GLN A 21 -8.56 -3.67 15.70
CA GLN A 21 -9.10 -4.57 14.68
C GLN A 21 -9.72 -3.79 13.51
N LYS A 22 -10.40 -2.67 13.79
CA LYS A 22 -10.92 -1.76 12.76
C LYS A 22 -9.82 -1.09 11.94
N LEU A 23 -8.69 -0.71 12.55
CA LEU A 23 -7.52 -0.21 11.85
C LEU A 23 -6.89 -1.31 10.99
N ALA A 24 -6.66 -2.50 11.56
CA ALA A 24 -6.09 -3.64 10.86
C ALA A 24 -6.92 -4.01 9.62
N ALA A 25 -8.24 -4.10 9.76
CA ALA A 25 -9.15 -4.36 8.65
C ALA A 25 -9.10 -3.26 7.57
N HIS A 26 -8.94 -1.99 7.96
CA HIS A 26 -8.77 -0.87 7.04
C HIS A 26 -7.44 -0.95 6.28
N LEU A 27 -6.34 -1.21 6.97
CA LEU A 27 -5.02 -1.39 6.36
C LEU A 27 -4.95 -2.63 5.46
N THR A 28 -5.69 -3.70 5.77
CA THR A 28 -5.82 -4.86 4.89
C THR A 28 -6.43 -4.49 3.54
N LYS A 29 -7.40 -3.56 3.49
CA LYS A 29 -7.95 -3.08 2.21
C LYS A 29 -6.89 -2.33 1.38
N VAL A 30 -6.11 -1.46 2.02
CA VAL A 30 -4.96 -0.77 1.41
C VAL A 30 -3.92 -1.77 0.90
N HIS A 31 -3.65 -2.81 1.69
CA HIS A 31 -2.72 -3.87 1.35
C HIS A 31 -3.21 -4.67 0.13
N ASN A 32 -4.49 -5.04 0.07
CA ASN A 32 -5.06 -5.76 -1.06
C ASN A 32 -4.93 -4.99 -2.39
N LEU A 33 -5.10 -3.67 -2.37
CA LEU A 33 -4.82 -2.83 -3.55
C LEU A 33 -3.34 -2.84 -3.95
N THR A 34 -2.44 -2.89 -2.95
CA THR A 34 -1.00 -3.05 -3.20
C THR A 34 -0.69 -4.41 -3.84
N ILE A 35 -1.34 -5.49 -3.39
CA ILE A 35 -1.18 -6.82 -3.99
C ILE A 35 -1.73 -6.86 -5.41
N ALA A 36 -2.90 -6.26 -5.67
CA ALA A 36 -3.46 -6.16 -7.02
C ALA A 36 -2.50 -5.43 -7.98
N TYR A 37 -1.93 -4.29 -7.54
CA TYR A 37 -0.89 -3.60 -8.30
C TYR A 37 0.32 -4.49 -8.61
N ARG A 38 0.80 -5.27 -7.62
CA ARG A 38 1.95 -6.16 -7.80
C ARG A 38 1.71 -7.25 -8.84
N VAL A 39 0.51 -7.84 -8.85
CA VAL A 39 0.15 -8.84 -9.86
C VAL A 39 0.10 -8.21 -11.25
N LEU A 40 -0.49 -7.01 -11.39
CA LEU A 40 -0.51 -6.27 -12.65
C LEU A 40 0.91 -5.93 -13.16
N SER A 41 1.80 -5.52 -12.25
CA SER A 41 3.20 -5.21 -12.56
C SER A 41 4.00 -6.45 -12.97
N TRP A 42 3.79 -7.58 -12.29
CA TRP A 42 4.41 -8.84 -12.67
C TRP A 42 3.92 -9.30 -14.04
N ASP A 43 2.62 -9.27 -14.28
CA ASP A 43 2.04 -9.70 -15.55
C ASP A 43 2.55 -8.85 -16.72
N GLN A 44 2.74 -7.53 -16.51
CA GLN A 44 3.30 -6.62 -17.51
C GLN A 44 4.67 -7.08 -18.02
N GLN A 45 5.47 -7.67 -17.13
CA GLN A 45 6.85 -8.04 -17.42
C GLN A 45 7.00 -9.47 -17.93
N VAL A 46 6.02 -10.34 -17.69
CA VAL A 46 6.16 -11.79 -17.92
C VAL A 46 5.24 -12.31 -19.01
N ASN A 47 3.93 -12.01 -18.94
CA ASN A 47 2.95 -12.64 -19.85
C ASN A 47 2.26 -11.65 -20.80
N MET A 48 2.17 -10.37 -20.42
CA MET A 48 1.39 -9.40 -21.16
C MET A 48 1.96 -9.18 -22.57
N PRO A 49 1.13 -9.17 -23.63
CA PRO A 49 1.61 -8.85 -24.97
C PRO A 49 2.06 -7.37 -25.07
N PRO A 50 3.06 -7.04 -25.92
CA PRO A 50 3.61 -5.68 -26.02
C PRO A 50 2.60 -4.57 -26.32
N ALA A 51 1.51 -4.88 -27.03
CA ALA A 51 0.46 -3.90 -27.33
C ALA A 51 -0.35 -3.46 -26.09
N GLY A 52 -0.18 -4.12 -24.94
CA GLY A 52 -0.92 -3.87 -23.70
C GLY A 52 -0.37 -2.75 -22.82
N ASP A 53 0.83 -2.21 -23.11
CA ASP A 53 1.55 -1.31 -22.20
C ASP A 53 0.74 -0.09 -21.74
N ALA A 54 0.11 0.63 -22.67
CA ALA A 54 -0.64 1.84 -22.33
C ALA A 54 -1.85 1.52 -21.42
N ALA A 55 -2.59 0.45 -21.74
CA ALA A 55 -3.74 0.04 -20.95
C ALA A 55 -3.31 -0.44 -19.56
N ARG A 56 -2.22 -1.22 -19.47
CA ARG A 56 -1.69 -1.71 -18.20
C ARG A 56 -1.16 -0.58 -17.32
N ALA A 57 -0.43 0.37 -17.89
CA ALA A 57 0.04 1.55 -17.17
C ALA A 57 -1.13 2.36 -16.59
N ALA A 58 -2.22 2.54 -17.34
CA ALA A 58 -3.42 3.22 -16.86
C ALA A 58 -4.14 2.46 -15.73
N GLN A 59 -4.23 1.12 -15.82
CA GLN A 59 -4.79 0.27 -14.76
C GLN A 59 -3.96 0.39 -13.47
N MET A 60 -2.65 0.26 -13.57
CA MET A 60 -1.72 0.37 -12.45
C MET A 60 -1.77 1.76 -11.80
N ALA A 61 -1.82 2.83 -12.60
CA ALA A 61 -1.96 4.20 -12.10
C ALA A 61 -3.27 4.39 -11.33
N THR A 62 -4.37 3.85 -11.85
CA THR A 62 -5.69 3.91 -11.18
C THR A 62 -5.66 3.20 -9.84
N VAL A 63 -5.19 1.95 -9.80
CA VAL A 63 -5.12 1.15 -8.57
C VAL A 63 -4.22 1.83 -7.53
N TRP A 64 -3.07 2.34 -7.95
CA TRP A 64 -2.12 2.98 -7.04
C TRP A 64 -2.64 4.31 -6.50
N ARG A 65 -3.33 5.12 -7.32
CA ARG A 65 -4.02 6.34 -6.87
C ARG A 65 -5.07 6.01 -5.81
N LEU A 66 -5.94 5.04 -6.07
CA LEU A 66 -6.98 4.62 -5.11
C LEU A 66 -6.38 4.10 -3.81
N ARG A 67 -5.29 3.31 -3.90
CA ARG A 67 -4.53 2.86 -2.73
C ARG A 67 -4.00 4.04 -1.92
N HIS A 68 -3.44 5.04 -2.60
CA HIS A 68 -2.89 6.23 -1.96
C HIS A 68 -3.99 7.04 -1.27
N GLU A 69 -5.07 7.38 -1.97
CA GLU A 69 -6.22 8.12 -1.43
C GLU A 69 -6.81 7.44 -0.20
N LEU A 70 -7.02 6.12 -0.26
CA LEU A 70 -7.53 5.35 0.88
C LEU A 70 -6.57 5.42 2.06
N PHE A 71 -5.27 5.24 1.82
CA PHE A 71 -4.26 5.25 2.87
C PHE A 71 -4.06 6.64 3.48
N THR A 72 -4.05 7.71 2.69
CA THR A 72 -3.83 9.08 3.18
C THR A 72 -5.10 9.77 3.68
N SER A 73 -6.25 9.10 3.63
CA SER A 73 -7.54 9.65 4.08
C SER A 73 -7.56 10.03 5.58
N ASP A 74 -8.43 10.98 5.92
CA ASP A 74 -8.75 11.35 7.31
C ASP A 74 -9.26 10.15 8.12
N THR A 75 -9.91 9.18 7.45
CA THR A 75 -10.34 7.94 8.09
C THR A 75 -9.13 7.12 8.56
N THR A 76 -8.04 7.05 7.79
CA THR A 76 -6.82 6.38 8.23
C THR A 76 -6.21 7.11 9.42
N ALA A 77 -6.07 8.44 9.35
CA ALA A 77 -5.54 9.23 10.46
C ALA A 77 -6.31 8.98 11.76
N ARG A 78 -7.63 9.11 11.71
CA ARG A 78 -8.51 8.89 12.86
C ARG A 78 -8.38 7.47 13.42
N ARG A 79 -8.36 6.44 12.55
CA ARG A 79 -8.23 5.04 13.00
C ARG A 79 -6.87 4.76 13.65
N LEU A 80 -5.81 5.37 13.14
CA LEU A 80 -4.49 5.25 13.74
C LEU A 80 -4.47 5.89 15.15
N GLU A 81 -5.14 7.04 15.36
CA GLU A 81 -5.23 7.65 16.71
C GLU A 81 -6.10 6.80 17.65
N GLU A 82 -7.28 6.39 17.19
CA GLU A 82 -8.20 5.58 18.01
C GLU A 82 -7.56 4.27 18.46
N ALA A 83 -6.85 3.58 17.55
CA ALA A 83 -6.15 2.34 17.88
C ALA A 83 -4.96 2.60 18.81
N ALA A 84 -4.18 3.67 18.60
CA ALA A 84 -3.05 4.01 19.47
C ALA A 84 -3.48 4.30 20.90
N HIS A 85 -4.61 4.98 21.08
CA HIS A 85 -5.19 5.25 22.40
C HIS A 85 -5.75 3.98 23.06
N GLU A 86 -6.37 3.08 22.29
CA GLU A 86 -6.92 1.83 22.83
C GLU A 86 -5.83 0.93 23.45
N ILE A 87 -4.66 0.87 22.82
CA ILE A 87 -3.54 0.03 23.26
C ILE A 87 -2.50 0.78 24.11
N GLU A 88 -2.85 1.92 24.71
CA GLU A 88 -1.92 2.70 25.51
C GLU A 88 -1.38 1.85 26.69
N GLY A 89 -0.05 1.78 26.81
CA GLY A 89 0.63 0.94 27.80
C GLY A 89 0.94 -0.49 27.35
N ALA A 90 0.57 -0.88 26.12
CA ALA A 90 1.03 -2.14 25.53
C ALA A 90 2.56 -2.19 25.39
N PRO A 91 3.19 -3.39 25.46
CA PRO A 91 4.61 -3.56 25.21
C PRO A 91 5.00 -2.98 23.85
N PHE A 92 6.13 -2.27 23.80
CA PHE A 92 6.60 -1.61 22.58
C PHE A 92 6.81 -2.57 21.39
N ASP A 93 7.15 -3.82 21.68
CA ASP A 93 7.42 -4.90 20.74
C ASP A 93 6.20 -5.79 20.45
N SER A 94 5.02 -5.45 21.00
CA SER A 94 3.79 -6.14 20.61
C SER A 94 3.49 -5.91 19.12
N ASP A 95 2.75 -6.85 18.51
CA ASP A 95 2.36 -6.76 17.12
C ASP A 95 1.49 -5.51 16.86
N GLU A 96 0.58 -5.20 17.78
CA GLU A 96 -0.32 -4.05 17.73
C GLU A 96 0.44 -2.73 17.76
N ALA A 97 1.33 -2.57 18.76
CA ALA A 97 2.15 -1.37 18.93
C ALA A 97 3.10 -1.17 17.74
N SER A 98 3.68 -2.26 17.24
CA SER A 98 4.56 -2.22 16.07
C SER A 98 3.82 -1.86 14.79
N LEU A 99 2.63 -2.45 14.54
CA LEU A 99 1.80 -2.15 13.38
C LEU A 99 1.41 -0.68 13.35
N ILE A 100 0.91 -0.14 14.46
CA ILE A 100 0.51 1.28 14.55
C ILE A 100 1.71 2.19 14.31
N ARG A 101 2.86 1.91 14.92
CA ARG A 101 4.08 2.72 14.76
C ARG A 101 4.57 2.74 13.32
N VAL A 102 4.63 1.59 12.65
CA VAL A 102 5.06 1.49 11.25
C VAL A 102 4.05 2.17 10.33
N ALA A 103 2.76 1.86 10.48
CA ALA A 103 1.69 2.46 9.68
C ALA A 103 1.64 3.98 9.83
N ARG A 104 1.86 4.51 11.05
CA ARG A 104 1.95 5.95 11.31
C ARG A 104 3.10 6.60 10.57
N ARG A 105 4.30 6.01 10.64
CA ARG A 105 5.48 6.51 9.96
C ARG A 105 5.25 6.57 8.44
N GLU A 106 4.67 5.51 7.89
CA GLU A 106 4.35 5.43 6.46
C GLU A 106 3.25 6.43 6.06
N TYR A 107 2.20 6.57 6.87
CA TYR A 107 1.15 7.55 6.66
C TYR A 107 1.72 8.97 6.61
N ASN A 108 2.51 9.35 7.62
CA ASN A 108 3.14 10.67 7.72
C ASN A 108 4.07 10.98 6.53
N ALA A 109 4.69 9.96 5.93
CA ALA A 109 5.47 10.12 4.71
C ALA A 109 4.55 10.27 3.48
N ALA A 110 3.51 9.44 3.38
CA ALA A 110 2.60 9.40 2.23
C ALA A 110 1.75 10.67 2.08
N VAL A 111 1.24 11.25 3.17
CA VAL A 111 0.41 12.47 3.11
C VAL A 111 1.12 13.69 2.54
N LYS A 112 2.46 13.68 2.50
CA LYS A 112 3.27 14.76 1.90
C LYS A 112 3.20 14.76 0.38
N GLN A 113 2.64 13.72 -0.24
CA GLN A 113 2.56 13.55 -1.69
C GLN A 113 1.10 13.64 -2.14
N PRO A 114 0.75 14.56 -3.05
CA PRO A 114 -0.60 14.63 -3.62
C PRO A 114 -0.97 13.35 -4.38
N ALA A 115 -2.21 12.88 -4.26
CA ALA A 115 -2.67 11.66 -4.94
C ALA A 115 -2.56 11.73 -6.47
N GLU A 116 -2.79 12.91 -7.05
CA GLU A 116 -2.64 13.14 -8.49
C GLU A 116 -1.19 12.90 -8.95
N PHE A 117 -0.21 13.44 -8.20
CA PHE A 117 1.21 13.23 -8.48
C PHE A 117 1.56 11.74 -8.43
N VAL A 118 1.08 11.03 -7.40
CA VAL A 118 1.33 9.59 -7.22
C VAL A 118 0.75 8.78 -8.39
N GLY A 119 -0.45 9.10 -8.86
CA GLY A 119 -1.08 8.47 -10.02
C GLY A 119 -0.28 8.72 -11.31
N ARG A 120 0.04 9.98 -11.61
CA ARG A 120 0.84 10.38 -12.78
C ARG A 120 2.21 9.72 -12.81
N PHE A 121 2.93 9.75 -11.69
CA PHE A 121 4.25 9.13 -11.57
C PHE A 121 4.19 7.61 -11.77
N THR A 122 3.13 6.96 -11.28
CA THR A 122 2.93 5.52 -11.49
C THR A 122 2.68 5.19 -12.96
N GLN A 123 1.90 6.02 -13.66
CA GLN A 123 1.67 5.87 -15.10
C GLN A 123 2.97 6.03 -15.90
N ALA A 124 3.74 7.09 -15.61
CA ALA A 124 5.03 7.34 -16.27
C ALA A 124 5.99 6.15 -16.08
N LYS A 125 6.09 5.61 -14.86
CA LYS A 125 6.88 4.39 -14.57
C LYS A 125 6.40 3.16 -15.33
N GLY A 126 5.09 2.96 -15.41
CA GLY A 126 4.50 1.85 -16.16
C GLY A 126 4.88 1.89 -17.64
N LEU A 127 4.84 3.07 -18.27
CA LEU A 127 5.26 3.28 -19.66
C LEU A 127 6.79 3.14 -19.81
N ALA A 128 7.56 3.66 -18.85
CA ALA A 128 9.01 3.63 -18.89
C ALA A 128 9.60 2.23 -18.90
N THR A 129 8.90 1.26 -18.28
CA THR A 129 9.34 -0.14 -18.24
C THR A 129 9.53 -0.73 -19.63
N ALA A 130 8.62 -0.45 -20.56
CA ALA A 130 8.68 -0.95 -21.92
C ALA A 130 9.80 -0.30 -22.75
N VAL A 131 10.00 1.01 -22.59
CA VAL A 131 11.09 1.75 -23.24
C VAL A 131 12.44 1.24 -22.74
N TRP A 132 12.58 1.10 -21.42
CA TRP A 132 13.79 0.58 -20.79
C TRP A 132 14.12 -0.85 -21.25
N ALA A 133 13.14 -1.74 -21.33
CA ALA A 133 13.37 -3.12 -21.75
C ALA A 133 13.97 -3.19 -23.17
N LYS A 134 13.45 -2.38 -24.09
CA LYS A 134 13.98 -2.28 -25.47
C LYS A 134 15.36 -1.63 -25.50
N ALA A 135 15.53 -0.51 -24.81
CA ALA A 135 16.80 0.20 -24.71
C ALA A 135 17.91 -0.71 -24.15
N ARG A 136 17.62 -1.45 -23.08
CA ARG A 136 18.56 -2.39 -22.46
C ARG A 136 18.93 -3.53 -23.40
N ALA A 137 17.96 -4.13 -24.10
CA ALA A 137 18.23 -5.22 -25.05
C ALA A 137 19.16 -4.77 -26.20
N ASN A 138 19.08 -3.50 -26.59
CA ASN A 138 19.87 -2.92 -27.67
C ASN A 138 21.12 -2.17 -27.19
N ASN A 139 21.39 -2.14 -25.87
CA ASN A 139 22.43 -1.32 -25.27
C ASN A 139 22.36 0.17 -25.68
N ASP A 140 21.13 0.69 -25.84
CA ASP A 140 20.86 2.04 -26.33
C ASP A 140 20.31 2.94 -25.21
N PHE A 141 21.22 3.53 -24.43
CA PHE A 141 20.85 4.47 -23.38
C PHE A 141 20.15 5.72 -23.94
N LYS A 142 20.52 6.19 -25.14
CA LYS A 142 19.95 7.41 -25.74
C LYS A 142 18.46 7.26 -26.00
N ALA A 143 18.00 6.05 -26.35
CA ALA A 143 16.58 5.76 -26.49
C ALA A 143 15.79 5.86 -25.18
N PHE A 144 16.42 5.64 -24.02
CA PHE A 144 15.74 5.72 -22.71
C PHE A 144 15.88 7.09 -22.03
N GLN A 145 16.90 7.87 -22.37
CA GLN A 145 17.20 9.16 -21.73
C GLN A 145 15.99 10.10 -21.62
N PRO A 146 15.17 10.34 -22.67
CA PRO A 146 14.04 11.27 -22.55
C PRO A 146 12.99 10.80 -21.54
N THR A 147 12.76 9.49 -21.47
CA THR A 147 11.85 8.89 -20.48
C THR A 147 12.41 9.02 -19.07
N LEU A 148 13.72 8.93 -18.89
CA LEU A 148 14.35 9.12 -17.59
C LEU A 148 14.29 10.58 -17.11
N GLU A 149 14.38 11.56 -18.01
CA GLU A 149 14.26 12.98 -17.69
C GLU A 149 12.82 13.38 -17.29
N GLU A 150 11.81 12.64 -17.76
CA GLU A 150 10.40 12.84 -17.39
C GLU A 150 10.04 12.24 -16.01
N LEU A 151 10.76 11.19 -15.58
CA LEU A 151 10.52 10.47 -14.31
C LEU A 151 11.02 11.24 -13.09
#